data_AF-A0A258LTK3-F1
#
_entry.id   AF-A0A258LTK3-F1
#
_cell.length_a   1.000
_cell.length_b   1.000
_cell.length_c   1.000
_cell.angle_alpha   90.00
_cell.angle_beta   90.00
_cell.angle_gamma   90.00
#
_symmetry.space_group_name_H-M   'P 1'
#
loop_
_entity.id
_entity.type
_entity.pdbx_description
1 polymer ?
#
loop_
_entity_poly.entity_id
_entity_poly.type
_entity_poly.pdbx_seq_one_letter_code
_entity_poly.pdbx_strand_id
1 'polypeptide(L)'
;EIRAVMEALAARFAAERGLPEAERAAIERVLAEGDVILANAELGEDERLAYSAVNATFHEAIHSAARCRMLGDMIRVCHSVPHSSHRNVISFEHMDVRRRHDDHHRIYDAILACDAYRAEMLMREHVASVKTSLVRALSGRPLSRRGR
;
A
#
# COMPACT_ATOMS: atom_id res chain seq x y z
N GLU A 1 -2.21 -2.15 13.64
CA GLU A 1 -2.97 -1.05 14.27
C GLU A 1 -2.20 0.27 14.25
N ILE A 2 -1.11 0.45 15.01
CA ILE A 2 -0.37 1.73 15.08
C ILE A 2 0.11 2.21 13.70
N ARG A 3 0.77 1.34 12.92
CA ARG A 3 1.21 1.65 11.56
C ARG A 3 0.06 2.16 10.67
N ALA A 4 -1.09 1.47 10.69
CA ALA A 4 -2.26 1.85 9.89
C ALA A 4 -2.80 3.24 10.26
N VAL A 5 -2.77 3.62 11.54
CA VAL A 5 -3.18 4.96 11.98
C VAL A 5 -2.17 6.03 11.51
N MET A 6 -0.88 5.73 11.57
CA MET A 6 0.16 6.70 11.17
C MET A 6 0.21 6.91 9.66
N GLU A 7 0.13 5.84 8.87
CA GLU A 7 0.06 5.96 7.41
C GLU A 7 -1.23 6.67 6.97
N ALA A 8 -2.36 6.41 7.65
CA ALA A 8 -3.61 7.13 7.41
C ALA A 8 -3.48 8.64 7.69
N LEU A 9 -2.84 9.01 8.80
CA LEU A 9 -2.54 10.40 9.10
C LEU A 9 -1.60 11.03 8.06
N ALA A 10 -0.67 10.26 7.51
CA ALA A 10 0.21 10.73 6.45
C ALA A 10 -0.57 11.03 5.16
N ALA A 11 -1.46 10.13 4.75
CA ALA A 11 -2.34 10.33 3.59
C ALA A 11 -3.24 11.56 3.75
N ARG A 12 -3.80 11.75 4.97
CA ARG A 12 -4.55 12.96 5.31
C ARG A 12 -3.72 14.22 5.12
N PHE A 13 -2.52 14.27 5.71
CA PHE A 13 -1.64 15.44 5.59
C PHE A 13 -1.20 15.69 4.15
N ALA A 14 -0.98 14.66 3.35
CA ALA A 14 -0.69 14.80 1.94
C ALA A 14 -1.86 15.47 1.18
N ALA A 15 -3.10 15.08 1.46
CA ALA A 15 -4.29 15.70 0.88
C ALA A 15 -4.49 17.16 1.35
N GLU A 16 -4.29 17.45 2.63
CA GLU A 16 -4.44 18.80 3.19
C GLU A 16 -3.35 19.78 2.68
N ARG A 17 -2.14 19.27 2.42
CA ARG A 17 -0.97 20.09 2.03
C ARG A 17 -0.78 20.16 0.52
N GLY A 18 -1.42 19.26 -0.21
CA GLY A 18 -1.35 19.16 -1.65
C GLY A 18 -0.01 18.61 -2.15
N LEU A 19 -0.07 18.15 -3.41
CA LEU A 19 1.08 17.62 -4.15
C LEU A 19 1.49 18.63 -5.24
N PRO A 20 2.74 19.12 -5.23
CA PRO A 20 3.36 19.78 -6.39
C PRO A 20 3.39 18.86 -7.61
N GLU A 21 3.43 19.45 -8.80
CA GLU A 21 3.39 18.72 -10.07
C GLU A 21 4.47 17.63 -10.18
N ALA A 22 5.70 17.92 -9.73
CA ALA A 22 6.78 16.95 -9.74
C ALA A 22 6.51 15.74 -8.82
N GLU A 23 5.84 15.94 -7.68
CA GLU A 23 5.47 14.85 -6.77
C GLU A 23 4.31 14.03 -7.37
N ARG A 24 3.34 14.67 -8.03
CA ARG A 24 2.25 14.00 -8.77
C ARG A 24 2.81 13.08 -9.86
N ALA A 25 3.63 13.64 -10.74
CA ALA A 25 4.26 12.89 -11.83
C ALA A 25 5.10 11.70 -11.33
N ALA A 26 5.78 11.86 -10.19
CA ALA A 26 6.54 10.77 -9.58
C ALA A 26 5.64 9.64 -9.07
N ILE A 27 4.51 9.97 -8.42
CA ILE A 27 3.54 8.97 -7.93
C ILE A 27 2.84 8.28 -9.10
N GLU A 28 2.39 9.03 -10.11
CA GLU A 28 1.73 8.50 -11.31
C GLU A 28 2.63 7.52 -12.06
N ARG A 29 3.92 7.83 -12.21
CA ARG A 29 4.89 6.91 -12.81
C ARG A 29 4.98 5.59 -12.04
N VAL A 30 5.05 5.66 -10.71
CA VAL A 30 5.15 4.46 -9.86
C VAL A 30 3.86 3.63 -9.90
N LEU A 31 2.69 4.28 -9.96
CA LEU A 31 1.42 3.60 -10.16
C LEU A 31 1.38 2.89 -11.52
N ALA A 32 1.75 3.59 -12.60
CA ALA A 32 1.79 3.01 -13.94
C ALA A 32 2.79 1.83 -14.05
N GLU A 33 3.93 1.89 -13.36
CA GLU A 33 4.86 0.75 -13.27
C GLU A 33 4.19 -0.47 -12.61
N GLY A 34 3.41 -0.26 -11.55
CA GLY A 34 2.63 -1.32 -10.91
C GLY A 34 1.54 -1.89 -11.82
N ASP A 35 0.84 -1.04 -12.56
CA ASP A 35 -0.17 -1.46 -13.54
C ASP A 35 0.43 -2.38 -14.61
N VAL A 36 1.61 -2.06 -15.11
CA VAL A 36 2.35 -2.88 -16.08
C VAL A 36 2.74 -4.23 -15.49
N ILE A 37 3.29 -4.25 -14.28
CA ILE A 37 3.70 -5.50 -13.61
C ILE A 37 2.49 -6.41 -13.39
N LEU A 38 1.33 -5.84 -13.02
CA LEU A 38 0.11 -6.57 -12.71
C LEU A 38 -0.79 -6.84 -13.92
N ALA A 39 -0.38 -6.44 -15.13
CA ALA A 39 -1.13 -6.70 -16.36
C ALA A 39 -1.12 -8.18 -16.74
N ASN A 40 -0.08 -8.92 -16.34
CA ASN A 40 0.02 -10.36 -16.56
C ASN A 40 -0.89 -11.15 -15.60
N ALA A 41 -1.36 -12.32 -16.03
CA ALA A 41 -2.28 -13.14 -15.23
C ALA A 41 -1.59 -13.88 -14.06
N GLU A 42 -0.26 -13.99 -14.08
CA GLU A 42 0.54 -14.68 -13.07
C GLU A 42 1.69 -13.78 -12.61
N LEU A 43 1.95 -13.80 -11.30
CA LEU A 43 3.07 -13.10 -10.66
C LEU A 43 4.10 -14.14 -10.21
N GLY A 44 5.20 -14.24 -10.94
CA GLY A 44 6.40 -14.97 -10.54
C GLY A 44 7.16 -14.25 -9.42
N GLU A 45 8.29 -14.82 -9.02
CA GLU A 45 9.11 -14.26 -7.93
C GLU A 45 9.69 -12.89 -8.29
N ASP A 46 10.17 -12.74 -9.53
CA ASP A 46 10.75 -11.48 -10.01
C ASP A 46 9.70 -10.36 -10.09
N GLU A 47 8.49 -10.65 -10.59
CA GLU A 47 7.41 -9.66 -10.63
C GLU A 47 6.95 -9.26 -9.23
N ARG A 48 6.96 -10.20 -8.27
CA ARG A 48 6.66 -9.89 -6.86
C ARG A 48 7.71 -8.98 -6.25
N LEU A 49 8.98 -9.22 -6.54
CA LEU A 49 10.08 -8.36 -6.09
C LEU A 49 9.99 -6.97 -6.72
N ALA A 50 9.67 -6.88 -8.01
CA ALA A 50 9.46 -5.61 -8.70
C ALA A 50 8.27 -4.83 -8.11
N TYR A 51 7.13 -5.50 -7.91
CA TYR A 51 5.95 -4.87 -7.32
C TYR A 51 6.21 -4.45 -5.86
N SER A 52 6.99 -5.23 -5.11
CA SER A 52 7.39 -4.89 -3.74
C SER A 52 8.14 -3.54 -3.69
N ALA A 53 8.96 -3.24 -4.69
CA ALA A 53 9.60 -1.94 -4.84
C ALA A 53 8.59 -0.82 -5.16
N VAL A 54 7.68 -1.05 -6.13
CA VAL A 54 6.59 -0.12 -6.46
C VAL A 54 5.76 0.24 -5.22
N ASN A 55 5.36 -0.78 -4.44
CA ASN A 55 4.59 -0.59 -3.22
C ASN A 55 5.36 0.26 -2.20
N ALA A 56 6.64 -0.03 -1.96
CA ALA A 56 7.44 0.77 -1.04
C ALA A 56 7.57 2.24 -1.49
N THR A 57 7.85 2.47 -2.77
CA THR A 57 8.02 3.83 -3.33
C THR A 57 6.73 4.64 -3.26
N PHE A 58 5.57 4.02 -3.51
CA PHE A 58 4.28 4.70 -3.35
C PHE A 58 4.08 5.21 -1.91
N HIS A 59 4.27 4.33 -0.91
CA HIS A 59 4.13 4.71 0.50
C HIS A 59 5.12 5.78 0.93
N GLU A 60 6.39 5.66 0.52
CA GLU A 60 7.42 6.67 0.79
C GLU A 60 7.05 8.04 0.21
N ALA A 61 6.47 8.09 -0.99
CA ALA A 61 5.99 9.34 -1.59
C ALA A 61 4.87 9.98 -0.75
N ILE A 62 3.90 9.21 -0.27
CA ILE A 62 2.83 9.72 0.61
C ILE A 62 3.40 10.21 1.96
N HIS A 63 4.33 9.47 2.55
CA HIS A 63 4.98 9.88 3.81
C HIS A 63 5.77 11.18 3.65
N SER A 64 6.43 11.37 2.51
CA SER A 64 7.15 12.61 2.17
C SER A 64 6.18 13.78 1.97
N ALA A 65 5.11 13.56 1.19
CA ALA A 65 4.04 14.53 0.95
C ALA A 65 3.31 14.96 2.23
N ALA A 66 3.28 14.08 3.23
CA ALA A 66 2.77 14.39 4.55
C ALA A 66 3.60 15.43 5.30
N ARG A 67 4.78 15.87 4.80
CA ARG A 67 5.62 16.97 5.31
C ARG A 67 5.74 17.04 6.85
N CYS A 68 5.79 15.88 7.52
CA CYS A 68 5.83 15.78 8.97
C CYS A 68 6.94 14.81 9.37
N ARG A 69 8.10 15.37 9.74
CA ARG A 69 9.30 14.58 10.09
C ARG A 69 9.00 13.56 11.21
N MET A 70 8.36 14.00 12.28
CA MET A 70 8.01 13.13 13.42
C MET A 70 7.16 11.93 12.99
N LEU A 71 6.17 12.16 12.12
CA LEU A 71 5.33 11.08 11.61
C LEU A 71 6.13 10.07 10.78
N GLY A 72 6.98 10.57 9.87
CA GLY A 72 7.87 9.72 9.08
C GLY A 72 8.83 8.91 9.96
N ASP A 73 9.36 9.51 11.03
CA ASP A 73 10.23 8.81 12.00
C ASP A 73 9.50 7.67 12.70
N MET A 74 8.26 7.91 13.16
CA MET A 74 7.47 6.87 13.83
C MET A 74 7.03 5.75 12.90
N ILE A 75 6.73 6.05 11.63
CA ILE A 75 6.45 5.03 10.61
C ILE A 75 7.68 4.15 10.38
N ARG A 76 8.88 4.74 10.29
CA ARG A 76 10.13 3.98 10.18
C ARG A 76 10.37 3.06 11.38
N VAL A 77 10.03 3.51 12.60
CA VAL A 77 10.09 2.65 13.80
C VAL A 77 9.15 1.45 13.64
N CYS A 78 7.93 1.64 13.13
CA CYS A 78 7.01 0.52 12.88
C CYS A 78 7.53 -0.48 11.84
N HIS A 79 8.35 -0.05 10.88
CA HIS A 79 8.95 -0.96 9.89
C HIS A 79 10.08 -1.83 10.47
N SER A 80 10.63 -1.48 11.63
CA SER A 80 11.64 -2.32 12.31
C SER A 80 11.04 -3.60 12.91
N VAL A 81 9.71 -3.69 13.01
CA VAL A 81 9.01 -4.91 13.43
C VAL A 81 8.89 -5.87 12.24
N PRO A 82 9.36 -7.13 12.36
CA PRO A 82 9.21 -8.15 11.32
C PRO A 82 7.75 -8.26 10.84
N HIS A 83 7.54 -8.55 9.55
CA HIS A 83 6.22 -8.59 8.88
C HIS A 83 5.55 -7.23 8.63
N SER A 84 6.05 -6.13 9.21
CA SER A 84 5.46 -4.79 9.09
C SER A 84 6.12 -3.92 8.00
N SER A 85 7.02 -4.48 7.18
CA SER A 85 7.61 -3.78 6.05
C SER A 85 6.68 -3.82 4.83
N HIS A 86 6.64 -2.72 4.07
CA HIS A 86 6.03 -2.65 2.74
C HIS A 86 6.64 -3.67 1.76
N ARG A 87 7.82 -4.23 2.05
CA ARG A 87 8.47 -5.22 1.19
C ARG A 87 7.91 -6.63 1.32
N ASN A 88 7.04 -6.89 2.31
CA ASN A 88 6.50 -8.23 2.58
C ASN A 88 5.28 -8.57 1.71
N VAL A 89 5.37 -8.28 0.40
CA VAL A 89 4.30 -8.61 -0.58
C VAL A 89 4.48 -10.02 -1.15
N ILE A 90 5.66 -10.63 -0.97
CA ILE A 90 6.07 -11.87 -1.61
C ILE A 90 5.10 -13.03 -1.34
N SER A 91 4.46 -13.08 -0.17
CA SER A 91 3.57 -14.17 0.25
C SER A 91 2.08 -13.99 -0.11
N PHE A 92 1.66 -12.90 -0.76
CA PHE A 92 0.25 -12.67 -1.08
C PHE A 92 -0.20 -13.33 -2.39
N GLU A 93 -1.47 -13.70 -2.48
CA GLU A 93 -2.03 -14.18 -3.75
C GLU A 93 -2.11 -13.05 -4.78
N HIS A 94 -2.08 -13.39 -6.07
CA HIS A 94 -2.11 -12.42 -7.17
C HIS A 94 -3.27 -11.40 -7.03
N MET A 95 -4.46 -11.91 -6.71
CA MET A 95 -5.66 -11.10 -6.56
C MET A 95 -5.56 -10.12 -5.38
N ASP A 96 -4.89 -10.51 -4.29
CA ASP A 96 -4.65 -9.61 -3.16
C ASP A 96 -3.69 -8.49 -3.56
N VAL A 97 -2.62 -8.80 -4.30
CA VAL A 97 -1.66 -7.79 -4.80
C VAL A 97 -2.38 -6.78 -5.71
N ARG A 98 -3.21 -7.25 -6.64
CA ARG A 98 -4.00 -6.39 -7.53
C ARG A 98 -4.97 -5.49 -6.77
N ARG A 99 -5.76 -6.04 -5.84
CA ARG A 99 -6.67 -5.24 -5.00
C ARG A 99 -5.92 -4.16 -4.22
N ARG A 100 -4.74 -4.46 -3.70
CA ARG A 100 -3.89 -3.50 -2.99
C ARG A 100 -3.38 -2.39 -3.91
N HIS A 101 -3.10 -2.71 -5.17
CA HIS A 101 -2.72 -1.71 -6.16
C HIS A 101 -3.90 -0.80 -6.50
N ASP A 102 -5.09 -1.36 -6.69
CA ASP A 102 -6.32 -0.57 -6.89
C ASP A 102 -6.58 0.38 -5.71
N ASP A 103 -6.31 -0.07 -4.47
CA ASP A 103 -6.40 0.77 -3.28
C ASP A 103 -5.38 1.93 -3.33
N HIS A 104 -4.17 1.76 -3.88
CA HIS A 104 -3.21 2.86 -4.07
C HIS A 104 -3.73 3.95 -5.01
N HIS A 105 -4.31 3.56 -6.15
CA HIS A 105 -4.94 4.50 -7.09
C HIS A 105 -6.05 5.30 -6.41
N ARG A 106 -6.94 4.63 -5.67
CA ARG A 106 -8.04 5.29 -4.94
C ARG A 106 -7.56 6.25 -3.86
N ILE A 107 -6.46 5.92 -3.17
CA ILE A 107 -5.83 6.80 -2.18
C ILE A 107 -5.25 8.03 -2.89
N TYR A 108 -4.54 7.83 -4.01
CA TYR A 108 -3.96 8.93 -4.79
C TYR A 108 -5.05 9.88 -5.30
N ASP A 109 -6.13 9.36 -5.88
CA ASP A 109 -7.27 10.17 -6.35
C ASP A 109 -7.87 11.02 -5.23
N ALA A 110 -8.02 10.46 -4.02
CA ALA A 110 -8.53 11.20 -2.86
C ALA A 110 -7.57 12.33 -2.44
N ILE A 111 -6.25 12.09 -2.52
CA ILE A 111 -5.24 13.11 -2.26
C ILE A 111 -5.30 14.24 -3.30
N LEU A 112 -5.43 13.90 -4.59
CA LEU A 112 -5.54 14.90 -5.66
C LEU A 112 -6.80 15.75 -5.56
N ALA A 113 -7.90 15.16 -5.10
CA ALA A 113 -9.15 15.85 -4.85
C ALA A 113 -9.15 16.69 -3.56
N CYS A 114 -8.04 16.71 -2.81
CA CYS A 114 -7.93 17.32 -1.48
C CYS A 114 -8.98 16.79 -0.47
N ASP A 115 -9.48 15.56 -0.67
CA ASP A 115 -10.44 14.90 0.23
C ASP A 115 -9.69 14.17 1.35
N ALA A 116 -9.26 14.96 2.34
CA ALA A 116 -8.40 14.50 3.42
C ALA A 116 -9.01 13.37 4.26
N TYR A 117 -10.33 13.43 4.49
CA TYR A 117 -11.03 12.39 5.25
C TYR A 117 -11.07 11.07 4.49
N ARG A 118 -11.38 11.12 3.19
CA ARG A 118 -11.38 9.93 2.33
C ARG A 118 -9.99 9.32 2.19
N ALA A 119 -8.96 10.14 2.01
CA ALA A 119 -7.57 9.69 1.94
C ALA A 119 -7.15 8.96 3.23
N GLU A 120 -7.51 9.51 4.40
CA GLU A 120 -7.26 8.88 5.71
C GLU A 120 -7.91 7.49 5.81
N MET A 121 -9.21 7.42 5.50
CA MET A 121 -9.98 6.19 5.65
C MET A 121 -9.51 5.09 4.70
N LEU A 122 -9.25 5.43 3.43
CA LEU A 122 -8.76 4.47 2.44
C LEU A 122 -7.38 3.92 2.82
N MET A 123 -6.45 4.77 3.25
CA MET A 123 -5.12 4.34 3.66
C MET A 123 -5.19 3.46 4.93
N ARG A 124 -6.04 3.82 5.89
CA ARG A 124 -6.24 3.01 7.10
C ARG A 124 -6.72 1.60 6.77
N GLU A 125 -7.72 1.49 5.90
CA GLU A 125 -8.25 0.20 5.44
C GLU A 125 -7.19 -0.62 4.68
N HIS A 126 -6.48 0.03 3.75
CA HIS A 126 -5.41 -0.58 2.96
C HIS A 126 -4.30 -1.20 3.82
N VAL A 127 -3.86 -0.48 4.85
CA VAL A 127 -2.78 -0.95 5.73
C VAL A 127 -3.28 -2.00 6.72
N ALA A 128 -4.53 -1.89 7.19
CA ALA A 128 -5.15 -2.88 8.06
C ALA A 128 -5.41 -4.21 7.34
N SER A 129 -5.77 -4.19 6.05
CA SER A 129 -6.03 -5.39 5.25
C SER A 129 -4.81 -6.32 5.12
N VAL A 130 -3.58 -5.80 5.29
CA VAL A 130 -2.33 -6.61 5.35
C VAL A 130 -2.43 -7.67 6.45
N LYS A 131 -2.92 -7.27 7.63
CA LYS A 131 -3.06 -8.15 8.79
C LYS A 131 -4.03 -9.29 8.50
N THR A 132 -5.16 -8.98 7.86
CA THR A 132 -6.18 -9.98 7.48
C THR A 132 -5.61 -10.98 6.47
N SER A 133 -4.85 -10.49 5.49
CA SER A 133 -4.25 -11.33 4.43
C SER A 133 -3.15 -12.24 5.00
N LEU A 134 -2.30 -11.72 5.89
CA LEU A 134 -1.29 -12.51 6.60
C LEU A 134 -1.91 -13.58 7.49
N VAL A 135 -2.97 -13.24 8.25
CA VAL A 135 -3.69 -14.23 9.08
C VAL A 135 -4.31 -15.33 8.21
N ARG A 136 -4.87 -15.01 7.04
CA ARG A 136 -5.39 -16.02 6.10
C ARG A 136 -4.29 -16.94 5.58
N ALA A 137 -3.15 -16.38 5.16
CA ALA A 137 -2.01 -17.16 4.71
C ALA A 137 -1.44 -18.09 5.80
N LEU A 138 -1.42 -17.63 7.06
CA LEU A 138 -0.98 -18.43 8.21
C LEU A 138 -2.02 -19.46 8.68
N SER A 139 -3.31 -19.21 8.46
CA SER A 139 -4.41 -20.07 8.94
C SER A 139 -4.76 -21.21 7.98
N GLY A 140 -3.94 -21.47 6.95
CA GLY A 140 -4.15 -22.43 5.86
C GLY A 140 -4.94 -23.70 6.22
N ARG A 141 -6.28 -23.61 6.16
CA ARG A 141 -7.19 -24.75 6.25
C ARG A 141 -7.63 -25.02 4.81
N PRO A 142 -7.21 -26.13 4.19
CA PRO A 142 -7.59 -26.41 2.80
C PRO A 142 -9.09 -26.58 2.72
N LEU A 143 -9.73 -25.90 1.76
CA LEU A 143 -11.13 -26.16 1.39
C LEU A 143 -11.21 -27.64 1.00
N SER A 144 -11.86 -28.45 1.84
CA SER A 144 -12.15 -29.83 1.49
C SER A 144 -12.99 -29.81 0.23
N ARG A 145 -12.43 -30.35 -0.86
CA ARG A 145 -13.19 -30.74 -2.04
C ARG A 145 -14.30 -31.68 -1.55
N ARG A 146 -15.55 -31.18 -1.48
CA ARG A 146 -16.73 -32.05 -1.45
C ARG A 146 -16.82 -32.70 -2.83
N GLY A 147 -16.18 -33.86 -2.95
CA GLY A 147 -16.44 -34.81 -4.03
C GLY A 147 -17.74 -35.55 -3.74
N ARG A 148 -18.64 -35.47 -4.74
CA ARG A 148 -19.73 -36.38 -5.13
C ARG A 148 -20.46 -37.17 -4.05
#